data_AF-A0A2X7EPD9-F1
#
_entry.id   AF-A0A2X7EPD9-F1
#
_cell.length_a   1.000
_cell.length_b   1.000
_cell.length_c   1.000
_cell.angle_alpha   90.00
_cell.angle_beta   90.00
_cell.angle_gamma   90.00
#
_symmetry.space_group_name_H-M   'P 1'
#
loop_
_entity.id
_entity.type
_entity.pdbx_description
1 polymer ?
#
loop_
_entity_poly.entity_id
_entity_poly.type
_entity_poly.pdbx_seq_one_letter_code
_entity_poly.pdbx_strand_id
1 'polypeptide(L)' 'MSTVIKRDKKQKGTGKAPPFHMRIVPELKEQFDNEASNDGVSLANWLKELGRKELLRRGIEPKG' A
#
# COMPACT_ATOMS: atom_id res chain seq x y z
N MET A 1 33.25 13.18 21.43
CA MET A 1 31.89 13.68 21.71
C MET A 1 30.92 12.91 20.82
N SER A 2 30.16 11.98 21.40
CA SER A 2 29.35 11.01 20.67
C SER A 2 27.92 11.53 20.53
N THR A 3 27.51 11.90 19.31
CA THR A 3 26.14 12.34 19.01
C THR A 3 25.21 11.13 19.02
N VAL A 4 24.43 11.00 20.08
CA VAL A 4 23.35 10.00 20.18
C VAL A 4 22.22 10.44 19.26
N ILE A 5 22.20 9.89 18.05
CA ILE A 5 21.05 10.01 17.14
C ILE A 5 19.93 9.16 17.74
N LYS A 6 19.01 9.80 18.47
CA LYS A 6 17.75 9.17 18.93
C LYS A 6 16.90 8.85 17.70
N ARG A 7 17.04 7.62 17.18
CA ARG A 7 16.12 7.09 16.18
C ARG A 7 14.79 6.80 16.87
N ASP A 8 13.78 7.57 16.51
CA ASP A 8 12.40 7.36 16.94
C ASP A 8 11.98 5.94 16.56
N LYS A 9 11.80 5.09 17.58
CA LYS A 9 11.49 3.68 17.41
C LYS A 9 10.00 3.60 17.04
N LYS A 10 9.69 3.72 15.75
CA LYS A 10 8.35 3.35 15.24
C LYS A 10 8.03 1.95 15.77
N GLN A 11 7.03 1.89 16.63
CA GLN A 11 6.50 0.68 17.23
C GLN A 11 6.03 -0.21 16.07
N LYS A 12 6.86 -1.17 15.65
CA LYS A 12 6.49 -2.17 14.64
C LYS A 12 5.42 -3.03 15.27
N GLY A 13 4.16 -2.66 15.01
CA GLY A 13 3.00 -3.48 15.30
C GLY A 13 3.27 -4.92 14.87
N THR A 14 3.07 -5.82 15.82
CA THR A 14 3.21 -7.26 15.70
C THR A 14 2.30 -7.78 14.58
N GLY A 15 2.89 -8.23 13.47
CA GLY A 15 2.16 -8.83 12.35
C GLY A 15 2.36 -8.06 11.05
N LYS A 16 3.52 -8.25 10.40
CA LYS A 16 3.61 -7.92 8.98
C LYS A 16 2.63 -8.84 8.25
N ALA A 17 1.58 -8.27 7.65
CA ALA A 17 0.71 -9.04 6.77
C ALA A 17 1.56 -9.76 5.71
N PRO A 18 1.21 -11.00 5.33
CA PRO A 18 1.97 -11.75 4.33
C PRO A 18 2.03 -10.94 3.02
N PRO A 19 3.19 -10.88 2.35
CA PRO A 19 3.34 -10.14 1.11
C PRO A 19 2.46 -10.76 0.01
N PHE A 20 1.63 -9.91 -0.61
CA PHE A 20 0.86 -10.28 -1.78
C PHE A 20 1.76 -10.24 -3.03
N HIS A 21 2.01 -11.40 -3.63
CA HIS A 21 2.77 -11.50 -4.87
C HIS A 21 1.80 -11.52 -6.04
N MET A 22 1.79 -10.46 -6.85
CA MET A 22 0.98 -10.36 -8.07
C MET A 22 1.89 -10.38 -9.29
N ARG A 23 1.59 -11.26 -10.26
CA ARG A 23 2.21 -11.17 -11.59
C ARG A 23 1.33 -10.30 -12.47
N ILE A 24 1.88 -9.16 -12.89
CA ILE A 24 1.27 -8.26 -13.86
C ILE A 24 2.27 -7.98 -14.97
N VAL A 25 1.77 -7.72 -16.18
CA VAL A 25 2.59 -7.23 -17.29
C VAL A 25 3.18 -5.86 -16.94
N PRO A 26 4.42 -5.56 -17.38
CA PRO A 26 5.12 -4.32 -17.01
C PRO A 26 4.35 -3.07 -17.46
N GLU A 27 3.74 -3.10 -18.65
CA GLU A 27 2.95 -1.97 -19.17
C GLU A 27 1.77 -1.62 -18.25
N LEU A 28 1.07 -2.63 -17.74
CA LEU A 28 -0.03 -2.43 -16.80
C LEU A 28 0.47 -1.92 -15.44
N LYS A 29 1.66 -2.36 -15.00
CA LYS A 29 2.28 -1.83 -13.80
C LYS A 29 2.55 -0.33 -13.95
N GLU A 30 3.09 0.10 -15.08
CA GLU A 30 3.37 1.52 -15.35
C GLU A 30 2.10 2.37 -15.34
N GLN A 31 1.01 1.88 -15.92
CA GLN A 31 -0.29 2.54 -15.84
C GLN A 31 -0.74 2.74 -14.38
N PHE A 32 -0.64 1.70 -13.55
CA PHE A 32 -1.00 1.84 -12.13
C PHE A 32 -0.05 2.76 -11.36
N ASP A 33 1.23 2.78 -11.70
CA ASP A 33 2.22 3.64 -11.06
C ASP A 33 1.96 5.12 -11.38
N ASN A 34 1.58 5.41 -12.63
CA ASN A 34 1.20 6.76 -13.07
C ASN A 34 -0.07 7.25 -12.34
N GLU A 35 -1.12 6.45 -12.29
CA GLU A 35 -2.36 6.81 -11.59
C GLU A 35 -2.13 6.96 -10.07
N ALA A 36 -1.37 6.04 -9.47
CA ALA A 36 -1.00 6.14 -8.06
C ALA A 36 -0.18 7.41 -7.76
N SER A 37 0.76 7.75 -8.65
CA SER A 37 1.55 8.98 -8.55
C SER A 37 0.71 10.24 -8.73
N ASN A 38 -0.27 10.21 -9.62
CA ASN A 38 -1.24 11.30 -9.82
C ASN A 38 -2.10 11.53 -8.57
N ASP A 39 -2.50 10.45 -7.90
CA ASP A 39 -3.19 10.49 -6.61
C ASP A 39 -2.25 10.80 -5.42
N GLY A 40 -0.94 10.91 -5.65
CA GLY A 40 0.08 11.20 -4.63
C GLY A 40 0.29 10.07 -3.61
N VAL A 41 -0.09 8.84 -3.96
CA VAL A 41 -0.03 7.66 -3.08
C VAL A 41 0.89 6.59 -3.64
N SER A 42 1.41 5.71 -2.77
CA SER A 42 2.15 4.54 -3.26
C SER A 42 1.23 3.57 -3.99
N LEU A 43 1.74 2.89 -5.02
CA LEU A 43 1.04 1.85 -5.78
C LEU A 43 0.32 0.83 -4.87
N ALA A 44 0.96 0.42 -3.77
CA ALA A 44 0.36 -0.52 -2.82
C ALA A 44 -0.85 0.04 -2.08
N ASN A 45 -0.83 1.33 -1.70
CA ASN A 45 -1.99 1.96 -1.06
C ASN A 45 -3.10 2.24 -2.08
N TRP A 46 -2.72 2.64 -3.29
CA TRP A 46 -3.66 2.86 -4.38
C TRP A 46 -4.47 1.60 -4.71
N LEU A 47 -3.79 0.45 -4.83
CA LEU A 47 -4.44 -0.84 -5.07
C LEU A 47 -5.34 -1.28 -3.89
N LYS A 48 -4.99 -0.96 -2.65
CA LYS A 48 -5.85 -1.23 -1.50
C LYS A 48 -7.14 -0.43 -1.56
N GLU A 49 -7.05 0.86 -1.87
CA GLU A 49 -8.22 1.72 -2.03
C GLU A 49 -9.11 1.24 -3.17
N LEU A 50 -8.51 0.85 -4.31
CA LEU A 50 -9.24 0.26 -5.43
C LEU A 50 -9.99 -1.01 -5.00
N GLY A 51 -9.33 -1.92 -4.27
CA GLY A 51 -9.95 -3.14 -3.75
C GLY A 51 -11.09 -2.85 -2.77
N ARG A 52 -10.91 -1.89 -1.85
CA ARG A 52 -11.95 -1.45 -0.90
C ARG A 52 -13.17 -0.88 -1.61
N LYS A 53 -12.96 -0.02 -2.61
CA LYS A 53 -14.04 0.55 -3.44
C LYS A 53 -14.81 -0.55 -4.17
N GLU A 54 -14.11 -1.54 -4.74
CA GLU A 54 -14.76 -2.64 -5.45
C GLU A 54 -15.54 -3.57 -4.50
N LEU A 55 -15.03 -3.83 -3.29
CA LEU A 55 -15.79 -4.55 -2.25
C LEU A 55 -17.08 -3.81 -1.88
N LEU A 56 -16.97 -2.50 -1.64
CA LEU A 56 -18.12 -1.65 -1.33
C LEU A 56 -19.15 -1.64 -2.47
N ARG A 57 -18.69 -1.58 -3.73
CA ARG A 57 -19.55 -1.66 -4.93
C ARG A 57 -20.31 -2.98 -5.00
N ARG A 58 -19.74 -4.07 -4.47
CA ARG A 58 -20.37 -5.39 -4.35
C ARG A 58 -21.20 -5.57 -3.08
N GLY A 59 -21.35 -4.53 -2.27
CA GLY A 59 -22.08 -4.56 -1.00
C GLY A 59 -21.34 -5.27 0.14
N ILE A 60 -20.03 -5.49 -0.01
CA ILE A 60 -19.19 -6.14 1.00
C ILE A 60 -18.48 -5.05 1.79
N GLU A 61 -18.67 -5.03 3.11
CA GLU A 61 -17.93 -4.12 3.98
C GLU A 61 -16.45 -4.49 4.02
N PRO A 62 -15.54 -3.60 3.58
CA PRO A 62 -14.11 -3.88 3.60
C PRO A 62 -13.63 -3.99 5.05
N LYS A 63 -13.05 -5.15 5.39
CA LYS A 63 -12.46 -5.39 6.71
C LYS A 63 -10.96 -5.11 6.64
N GLY A 64 -10.47 -4.20 7.48
CA GLY A 64 -9.05 -3.87 7.64
C GLY A 64 -8.63 -2.53 7.06
#